data_AF-A0A3P7IGN0-F1
#
_entry.id   AF-A0A3P7IGN0-F1
#
_cell.length_a   1.000
_cell.length_b   1.000
_cell.length_c   1.000
_cell.angle_alpha   90.00
_cell.angle_beta   90.00
_cell.angle_gamma   90.00
#
_symmetry.space_group_name_H-M   'P 1'
#
loop_
_entity.id
_entity.type
_entity.pdbx_description
1 polymer ?
#
loop_
_entity_poly.entity_id
_entity_poly.type
_entity_poly.pdbx_seq_one_letter_code
_entity_poly.pdbx_strand_id
1 'polypeptide(L)'
;MNPPKFDKTEDMANLTFLNEASVLANLKDRYKDMMIYTYSGLFCVVINPYKRLPIYTESVIKFYMGKRRNEMPPHLFATSDEAYRNMVQDRENQSMLITGESGAGKTENTKKVISYFAIVGATQAAKQEGTKGGTLEEQIVQTNPVLEAFGKYVMLKPSVTTTHLDSENSFERISLHKENSQEEILNIVLFSYCYQRTFAHDRHIPDLLEKSRVVRQAPGERSYHIFYQIMSGHDPKLRGGFYTRSMWTECDIHVKYLDSLKLNHELRYYHFCSQAELTIEGVDDKEEMGITQEAFDIMGFEDEEVMDLYKGCASIMHMGEMKFKQRPREEQAEPDGDEGR
;
A
#
# COMPACT_ATOMS: atom_id res chain seq x y z
N MET A 1 7.07 22.36 -34.79
CA MET A 1 5.87 22.65 -33.99
C MET A 1 4.70 21.98 -34.67
N ASN A 2 3.82 21.27 -33.94
CA ASN A 2 2.68 20.61 -34.55
C ASN A 2 1.62 21.63 -35.01
N PRO A 3 0.86 21.33 -36.08
CA PRO A 3 -0.25 22.18 -36.52
C PRO A 3 -1.31 22.39 -35.42
N PRO A 4 -2.06 23.51 -35.41
CA PRO A 4 -3.11 23.79 -34.42
C PRO A 4 -4.21 22.73 -34.33
N LYS A 5 -4.40 21.91 -35.39
CA LYS A 5 -5.32 20.76 -35.38
C LYS A 5 -5.01 19.76 -34.26
N PHE A 6 -3.75 19.67 -33.84
CA PHE A 6 -3.30 18.75 -32.80
C PHE A 6 -3.21 19.38 -31.41
N ASP A 7 -3.79 20.58 -31.25
CA ASP A 7 -3.87 21.21 -29.93
C ASP A 7 -4.68 20.33 -28.96
N LYS A 8 -4.11 20.08 -27.79
CA LYS A 8 -4.67 19.23 -26.72
C LYS A 8 -5.14 17.85 -27.19
N THR A 9 -4.44 17.24 -28.14
CA THR A 9 -4.77 15.90 -28.65
C THR A 9 -4.91 14.88 -27.52
N GLU A 10 -5.92 14.02 -27.61
CA GLU A 10 -6.19 12.96 -26.65
C GLU A 10 -5.15 11.84 -26.71
N ASP A 11 -4.66 11.52 -27.91
CA ASP A 11 -3.56 10.58 -28.13
C ASP A 11 -2.40 11.29 -28.84
N MET A 12 -1.26 11.30 -28.18
CA MET A 12 -0.03 11.91 -28.67
C MET A 12 0.64 11.08 -29.77
N ALA A 13 0.29 9.80 -29.93
CA ALA A 13 0.75 9.00 -31.07
C ALA A 13 0.24 9.54 -32.42
N ASN A 14 -0.82 10.35 -32.42
CA ASN A 14 -1.37 10.98 -33.61
C ASN A 14 -0.63 12.27 -34.02
N LEU A 15 0.34 12.74 -33.24
CA LEU A 15 1.11 13.93 -33.57
C LEU A 15 1.94 13.71 -34.84
N THR A 16 1.97 14.71 -35.73
CA THR A 16 2.78 14.64 -36.96
C THR A 16 4.28 14.71 -36.65
N PHE A 17 4.67 15.59 -35.74
CA PHE A 17 6.05 15.73 -35.26
C PHE A 17 6.17 15.17 -33.84
N LEU A 18 6.66 13.93 -33.76
CA LEU A 18 6.95 13.23 -32.51
C LEU A 18 8.35 13.62 -32.01
N ASN A 19 8.39 14.62 -31.13
CA ASN A 19 9.58 15.02 -30.40
C ASN A 19 9.21 15.37 -28.95
N GLU A 20 10.21 15.41 -28.08
CA GLU A 20 10.03 15.67 -26.65
C GLU A 20 9.31 17.00 -26.39
N ALA A 21 9.68 18.06 -27.12
CA ALA A 21 9.06 19.38 -26.98
C ALA A 21 7.56 19.39 -27.33
N SER A 22 7.15 18.65 -28.36
CA SER A 22 5.75 18.49 -28.76
C SER A 22 4.94 17.74 -27.71
N VAL A 23 5.49 16.66 -27.15
CA VAL A 23 4.86 15.86 -26.09
C VAL A 23 4.68 16.74 -24.84
N LEU A 24 5.74 17.43 -24.42
CA LEU A 24 5.72 18.32 -23.27
C LEU A 24 4.71 19.46 -23.45
N ALA A 25 4.64 20.06 -24.64
CA ALA A 25 3.69 21.13 -24.94
C ALA A 25 2.24 20.65 -24.82
N ASN A 26 1.90 19.51 -25.43
CA ASN A 26 0.55 18.95 -25.37
C ASN A 26 0.13 18.61 -23.93
N LEU A 27 1.02 17.94 -23.19
CA LEU A 27 0.79 17.61 -21.78
C LEU A 27 0.59 18.87 -20.93
N LYS A 28 1.44 19.88 -21.13
CA LYS A 28 1.35 21.15 -20.39
C LYS A 28 0.03 21.88 -20.66
N ASP A 29 -0.40 21.94 -21.91
CA ASP A 29 -1.61 22.68 -22.27
C ASP A 29 -2.89 21.94 -21.86
N ARG A 30 -2.89 20.60 -21.89
CA ARG A 30 -3.98 19.80 -21.30
C ARG A 30 -4.04 19.96 -19.78
N TYR A 31 -2.89 19.94 -19.12
CA TYR A 31 -2.81 20.09 -17.67
C TYR A 31 -3.30 21.47 -17.18
N LYS A 32 -3.04 22.55 -17.92
CA LYS A 32 -3.58 23.89 -17.61
C LYS A 32 -5.11 23.92 -17.55
N ASP A 33 -5.76 23.11 -18.37
CA ASP A 33 -7.21 22.96 -18.42
C ASP A 33 -7.73 21.86 -17.47
N MET A 34 -6.88 21.36 -16.56
CA MET A 34 -7.19 20.27 -15.63
C MET A 34 -7.53 18.93 -16.30
N MET A 35 -7.12 18.72 -17.55
CA MET A 35 -7.18 17.42 -18.22
C MET A 35 -5.92 16.63 -17.90
N ILE A 36 -5.99 15.79 -16.86
CA ILE A 36 -4.82 15.08 -16.31
C ILE A 36 -4.44 13.81 -17.07
N TYR A 37 -5.38 13.23 -17.83
CA TYR A 37 -5.19 12.00 -18.58
C TYR A 37 -4.94 12.30 -20.05
N THR A 38 -3.90 11.67 -20.59
CA THR A 38 -3.55 11.76 -22.02
C THR A 38 -2.98 10.44 -22.50
N TYR A 39 -3.40 9.97 -23.66
CA TYR A 39 -2.84 8.77 -24.27
C TYR A 39 -1.54 9.05 -25.01
N SER A 40 -0.67 8.05 -25.03
CA SER A 40 0.55 8.02 -25.82
C SER A 40 0.70 6.61 -26.41
N GLY A 41 -0.06 6.31 -27.45
CA GLY A 41 -0.09 4.98 -28.07
C GLY A 41 -0.67 3.95 -27.11
N LEU A 42 0.14 3.06 -26.54
CA LEU A 42 -0.34 2.08 -25.54
C LEU A 42 -0.42 2.66 -24.12
N PHE A 43 0.33 3.73 -23.84
CA PHE A 43 0.43 4.28 -22.50
C PHE A 43 -0.72 5.24 -22.18
N CYS A 44 -1.16 5.22 -20.93
CA CYS A 44 -2.01 6.27 -20.35
C CYS A 44 -1.13 7.13 -19.42
N VAL A 45 -0.82 8.35 -19.85
CA VAL A 45 -0.04 9.32 -19.08
C VAL A 45 -0.97 10.08 -18.14
N VAL A 46 -0.60 10.14 -16.87
CA VAL A 46 -1.35 10.83 -15.82
C VAL A 46 -0.45 11.87 -15.17
N ILE A 47 -0.92 13.11 -15.06
CA ILE A 47 -0.21 14.18 -14.35
C ILE A 47 -0.96 14.49 -13.06
N ASN A 48 -0.31 14.34 -11.91
CA ASN A 48 -0.92 14.60 -10.61
C ASN A 48 -1.40 16.06 -10.51
N PRO A 49 -2.72 16.33 -10.37
CA PRO A 49 -3.27 17.69 -10.28
C PRO A 49 -3.06 18.36 -8.93
N TYR A 50 -2.61 17.64 -7.90
CA TYR A 50 -2.58 18.07 -6.51
C TYR A 50 -3.91 18.67 -6.01
N LYS A 51 -5.01 18.25 -6.64
CA LYS A 51 -6.38 18.71 -6.40
C LYS A 51 -7.34 17.54 -6.58
N ARG A 52 -8.39 17.49 -5.75
CA ARG A 52 -9.45 16.50 -5.90
C ARG A 52 -10.37 16.91 -7.05
N LEU A 53 -10.38 16.10 -8.11
CA LEU A 53 -11.27 16.26 -9.25
C LEU A 53 -12.45 15.29 -9.14
N PRO A 54 -13.68 15.69 -9.52
CA PRO A 54 -14.87 14.85 -9.47
C PRO A 54 -14.93 13.85 -10.66
N ILE A 55 -13.82 13.16 -10.93
CA ILE A 55 -13.66 12.25 -12.08
C ILE A 55 -13.66 10.76 -11.68
N TYR A 56 -13.64 10.46 -10.38
CA TYR A 56 -13.63 9.09 -9.84
C TYR A 56 -14.96 8.68 -9.19
N THR A 57 -16.05 9.35 -9.55
CA THR A 57 -17.38 9.01 -9.02
C THR A 57 -17.94 7.77 -9.72
N GLU A 58 -18.85 7.05 -9.06
CA GLU A 58 -19.52 5.88 -9.65
C GLU A 58 -20.25 6.19 -10.96
N SER A 59 -20.77 7.42 -11.09
CA SER A 59 -21.40 7.88 -12.34
C SER A 59 -20.41 7.85 -13.50
N VAL A 60 -19.15 8.23 -13.29
CA VAL A 60 -18.10 8.19 -14.31
C VAL A 60 -17.74 6.74 -14.64
N ILE A 61 -17.62 5.86 -13.64
CA ILE A 61 -17.38 4.43 -13.84
C ILE A 61 -18.40 3.82 -14.81
N LYS A 62 -19.69 4.13 -14.61
CA LYS A 62 -20.77 3.67 -15.50
C LYS A 62 -20.67 4.18 -16.93
N PHE A 63 -20.11 5.38 -17.16
CA PHE A 63 -19.89 5.88 -18.52
C PHE A 63 -18.78 5.13 -19.26
N TYR A 64 -17.75 4.65 -18.55
CA TYR A 64 -16.63 3.94 -19.15
C TYR A 64 -16.86 2.43 -19.30
N MET A 65 -17.81 1.87 -18.54
CA MET A 65 -18.12 0.45 -18.55
C MET A 65 -18.55 -0.05 -19.94
N GLY A 66 -17.81 -1.02 -20.48
CA GLY A 66 -18.09 -1.64 -21.77
C GLY A 66 -17.85 -0.74 -22.99
N LYS A 67 -17.23 0.43 -22.83
CA LYS A 67 -16.90 1.35 -23.93
C LYS A 67 -15.53 1.08 -24.50
N ARG A 68 -15.39 1.24 -25.81
CA ARG A 68 -14.07 1.16 -26.45
C ARG A 68 -13.25 2.41 -26.13
N ARG A 69 -11.92 2.26 -26.13
CA ARG A 69 -10.97 3.32 -25.80
C ARG A 69 -11.13 4.60 -26.62
N ASN A 70 -11.59 4.49 -27.88
CA ASN A 70 -11.78 5.65 -28.76
C ASN A 70 -13.18 6.30 -28.65
N GLU A 71 -14.10 5.69 -27.88
CA GLU A 71 -15.46 6.21 -27.69
C GLU A 71 -15.55 7.19 -26.52
N MET A 72 -14.58 7.14 -25.61
CA MET A 72 -14.53 7.95 -24.40
C MET A 72 -13.19 8.68 -24.31
N PRO A 73 -13.16 9.88 -23.71
CA PRO A 73 -11.91 10.63 -23.57
C PRO A 73 -10.92 9.88 -22.66
N PRO A 74 -9.61 10.20 -22.76
CA PRO A 74 -8.57 9.50 -22.01
C PRO A 74 -8.88 9.44 -20.51
N HIS A 75 -8.88 8.23 -19.96
CA HIS A 75 -9.09 8.01 -18.54
C HIS A 75 -8.50 6.67 -18.11
N LEU A 76 -8.16 6.57 -16.82
CA LEU A 76 -7.73 5.34 -16.16
C LEU A 76 -8.76 4.21 -16.27
N PHE A 77 -10.05 4.56 -16.18
CA PHE A 77 -11.16 3.62 -16.27
C PHE A 77 -11.29 2.99 -17.65
N ALA A 78 -10.98 3.71 -18.73
CA ALA A 78 -10.96 3.12 -20.08
C ALA A 78 -9.88 2.04 -20.20
N THR A 79 -8.68 2.28 -19.64
CA THR A 79 -7.60 1.27 -19.62
C THR A 79 -7.95 0.07 -18.74
N SER A 80 -8.61 0.32 -17.61
CA SER A 80 -9.08 -0.73 -16.70
C SER A 80 -10.17 -1.60 -17.37
N ASP A 81 -11.15 -0.97 -18.02
CA ASP A 81 -12.22 -1.66 -18.76
C ASP A 81 -11.69 -2.48 -19.94
N GLU A 82 -10.72 -1.93 -20.67
CA GLU A 82 -10.04 -2.64 -21.76
C GLU A 82 -9.33 -3.89 -21.24
N ALA A 83 -8.60 -3.80 -20.13
CA ALA A 83 -7.99 -4.95 -19.48
C ALA A 83 -9.04 -5.99 -19.06
N TYR A 84 -10.15 -5.56 -18.44
CA TYR A 84 -11.21 -6.48 -18.04
C TYR A 84 -11.84 -7.20 -19.23
N ARG A 85 -12.18 -6.46 -20.29
CA ARG A 85 -12.77 -7.04 -21.51
C ARG A 85 -11.82 -8.03 -22.19
N ASN A 86 -10.54 -7.69 -22.33
CA ASN A 86 -9.54 -8.60 -22.90
C ASN A 86 -9.39 -9.85 -22.04
N MET A 87 -9.38 -9.72 -20.71
CA MET A 87 -9.34 -10.87 -19.80
C MET A 87 -10.52 -11.83 -20.01
N VAL A 88 -11.75 -11.29 -20.14
CA VAL A 88 -12.97 -12.09 -20.34
C VAL A 88 -13.00 -12.72 -21.73
N GLN A 89 -12.62 -11.95 -22.77
CA GLN A 89 -12.66 -12.37 -24.17
C GLN A 89 -11.56 -13.39 -24.51
N ASP A 90 -10.31 -13.07 -24.17
CA ASP A 90 -9.14 -13.86 -24.54
C ASP A 90 -8.87 -14.99 -23.54
N ARG A 91 -9.50 -14.94 -22.36
CA ARG A 91 -9.32 -15.90 -21.25
C ARG A 91 -7.88 -15.99 -20.76
N GLU A 92 -7.15 -14.89 -20.86
CA GLU A 92 -5.79 -14.74 -20.35
C GLU A 92 -5.73 -13.74 -19.21
N ASN A 93 -4.89 -14.05 -18.21
CA ASN A 93 -4.63 -13.14 -17.10
C ASN A 93 -4.06 -11.83 -17.62
N GLN A 94 -4.51 -10.71 -17.04
CA GLN A 94 -4.06 -9.38 -17.43
C GLN A 94 -3.22 -8.75 -16.34
N SER A 95 -2.33 -7.85 -16.73
CA SER A 95 -1.57 -7.06 -15.76
C SER A 95 -1.56 -5.59 -16.14
N MET A 96 -1.78 -4.72 -15.16
CA MET A 96 -1.63 -3.28 -15.29
C MET A 96 -0.40 -2.84 -14.51
N LEU A 97 0.51 -2.15 -15.18
CA LEU A 97 1.74 -1.63 -14.59
C LEU A 97 1.64 -0.12 -14.43
N ILE A 98 1.69 0.36 -13.19
CA ILE A 98 1.64 1.79 -12.86
C ILE A 98 3.03 2.23 -12.39
N THR A 99 3.63 3.13 -13.17
CA THR A 99 4.99 3.63 -12.94
C THR A 99 4.97 5.13 -12.63
N GLY A 100 5.98 5.59 -11.89
CA GLY A 100 6.15 7.00 -11.55
C GLY A 100 7.07 7.18 -10.36
N GLU A 101 7.66 8.36 -10.24
CA GLU A 101 8.47 8.73 -9.08
C GLU A 101 7.60 8.89 -7.82
N SER A 102 8.25 9.12 -6.67
CA SER A 102 7.55 9.45 -5.42
C SER A 102 6.73 10.74 -5.61
N GLY A 103 5.47 10.75 -5.15
CA GLY A 103 4.56 11.88 -5.35
C GLY A 103 3.83 11.94 -6.70
N ALA A 104 4.12 11.03 -7.64
CA ALA A 104 3.41 10.96 -8.93
C ALA A 104 1.92 10.57 -8.81
N GLY A 105 1.49 10.06 -7.65
CA GLY A 105 0.11 9.64 -7.40
C GLY A 105 -0.19 8.19 -7.80
N LYS A 106 0.82 7.31 -7.81
CA LYS A 106 0.66 5.88 -8.14
C LYS A 106 -0.40 5.20 -7.28
N THR A 107 -0.24 5.29 -5.96
CA THR A 107 -1.10 4.64 -4.96
C THR A 107 -2.55 5.08 -5.09
N GLU A 108 -2.80 6.37 -5.33
CA GLU A 108 -4.14 6.88 -5.56
C GLU A 108 -4.75 6.34 -6.86
N ASN A 109 -3.99 6.29 -7.96
CA ASN A 109 -4.49 5.69 -9.20
C ASN A 109 -4.79 4.20 -9.01
N THR A 110 -3.93 3.44 -8.33
CA THR A 110 -4.14 2.01 -8.04
C THR A 110 -5.40 1.79 -7.23
N LYS A 111 -5.63 2.57 -6.16
CA LYS A 111 -6.90 2.56 -5.41
C LYS A 111 -8.10 2.76 -6.33
N LYS A 112 -8.02 3.68 -7.29
CA LYS A 112 -9.12 3.92 -8.25
C LYS A 112 -9.32 2.79 -9.26
N VAL A 113 -8.25 2.14 -9.73
CA VAL A 113 -8.34 0.96 -10.59
C VAL A 113 -9.02 -0.19 -9.85
N ILE A 114 -8.64 -0.41 -8.60
CA ILE A 114 -9.26 -1.42 -7.74
C ILE A 114 -10.76 -1.15 -7.56
N SER A 115 -11.13 0.06 -7.15
CA SER A 115 -12.55 0.44 -7.01
C SER A 115 -13.32 0.22 -8.31
N TYR A 116 -12.72 0.52 -9.47
CA TYR A 116 -13.33 0.25 -10.77
C TYR A 116 -13.63 -1.26 -10.95
N PHE A 117 -12.65 -2.12 -10.75
CA PHE A 117 -12.83 -3.57 -10.89
C PHE A 117 -13.80 -4.14 -9.86
N ALA A 118 -13.79 -3.63 -8.63
CA ALA A 118 -14.74 -4.06 -7.61
C ALA A 118 -16.19 -3.76 -8.02
N ILE A 119 -16.46 -2.56 -8.56
CA ILE A 119 -17.80 -2.19 -9.04
C ILE A 119 -18.20 -3.00 -10.28
N VAL A 120 -17.30 -3.17 -11.25
CA VAL A 120 -17.57 -3.95 -12.46
C VAL A 120 -17.83 -5.42 -12.11
N GLY A 121 -17.02 -6.01 -11.24
CA GLY A 121 -17.19 -7.39 -10.75
C GLY A 121 -18.46 -7.57 -9.92
N ALA A 122 -18.76 -6.65 -9.00
CA ALA A 122 -19.98 -6.69 -8.18
C ALA A 122 -21.27 -6.50 -8.99
N THR A 123 -21.20 -5.81 -10.13
CA THR A 123 -22.38 -5.65 -11.02
C THR A 123 -22.69 -6.94 -11.78
N GLN A 124 -21.70 -7.83 -11.96
CA GLN A 124 -21.85 -9.07 -12.72
C GLN A 124 -22.10 -10.29 -11.81
N ALA A 125 -21.50 -10.33 -10.61
CA ALA A 125 -21.81 -11.34 -9.60
C ALA A 125 -23.18 -11.06 -8.95
N ALA A 126 -24.09 -12.03 -8.98
CA ALA A 126 -25.35 -11.95 -8.24
C ALA A 126 -25.06 -11.79 -6.74
N LYS A 127 -25.54 -10.69 -6.13
CA LYS A 127 -25.39 -10.37 -4.70
C LYS A 127 -25.69 -11.58 -3.82
N GLN A 128 -24.66 -12.21 -3.27
CA GLN A 128 -24.79 -13.05 -2.08
C GLN A 128 -24.60 -12.15 -0.86
N GLU A 129 -25.73 -11.75 -0.25
CA GLU A 129 -25.74 -11.10 1.06
C GLU A 129 -25.47 -12.17 2.13
N GLY A 130 -24.43 -12.02 2.95
CA GLY A 130 -24.38 -12.77 4.22
C GLY A 130 -23.04 -13.10 4.86
N THR A 131 -21.88 -12.84 4.26
CA THR A 131 -20.59 -13.11 4.94
C THR A 131 -20.16 -11.93 5.81
N LYS A 132 -19.68 -12.24 7.03
CA LYS A 132 -19.03 -11.24 7.90
C LYS A 132 -17.79 -10.73 7.19
N GLY A 133 -17.82 -9.47 6.78
CA GLY A 133 -16.76 -8.79 6.03
C GLY A 133 -17.39 -7.64 5.25
N GLY A 134 -16.65 -6.54 5.05
CA GLY A 134 -17.10 -5.45 4.19
C GLY A 134 -17.33 -5.93 2.75
N THR A 135 -17.84 -5.05 1.89
CA THR A 135 -17.84 -5.33 0.45
C THR A 135 -16.43 -5.61 -0.06
N LEU A 136 -16.27 -6.38 -1.16
CA LEU A 136 -14.94 -6.65 -1.74
C LEU A 136 -14.15 -5.35 -2.03
N GLU A 137 -14.86 -4.26 -2.37
CA GLU A 137 -14.26 -2.92 -2.51
C GLU A 137 -13.66 -2.42 -1.19
N GLU A 138 -14.45 -2.45 -0.12
CA GLU A 138 -14.01 -2.03 1.21
C GLU A 138 -12.82 -2.88 1.66
N GLN A 139 -12.86 -4.21 1.46
CA GLN A 139 -11.75 -5.09 1.82
C GLN A 139 -10.44 -4.73 1.12
N ILE A 140 -10.48 -4.46 -0.19
CA ILE A 140 -9.25 -4.14 -0.92
C ILE A 140 -8.74 -2.73 -0.57
N VAL A 141 -9.62 -1.74 -0.42
CA VAL A 141 -9.20 -0.38 -0.01
C VAL A 141 -8.61 -0.39 1.40
N GLN A 142 -9.21 -1.19 2.30
CA GLN A 142 -8.77 -1.35 3.68
C GLN A 142 -7.51 -2.22 3.83
N THR A 143 -7.04 -2.87 2.76
CA THR A 143 -5.74 -3.55 2.80
C THR A 143 -4.58 -2.54 2.92
N ASN A 144 -4.77 -1.29 2.48
CA ASN A 144 -3.69 -0.28 2.46
C ASN A 144 -3.16 0.08 3.85
N PRO A 145 -3.98 0.43 4.87
CA PRO A 145 -3.49 0.65 6.22
C PRO A 145 -2.60 -0.47 6.76
N VAL A 146 -2.94 -1.73 6.47
CA VAL A 146 -2.13 -2.89 6.88
C VAL A 146 -0.82 -2.96 6.09
N LEU A 147 -0.87 -2.83 4.77
CA LEU A 147 0.36 -2.83 3.96
C LEU A 147 1.28 -1.65 4.28
N GLU A 148 0.73 -0.48 4.60
CA GLU A 148 1.51 0.69 5.01
C GLU A 148 2.12 0.47 6.40
N ALA A 149 1.37 -0.10 7.34
CA ALA A 149 1.88 -0.43 8.67
C ALA A 149 3.09 -1.38 8.62
N PHE A 150 3.02 -2.43 7.81
CA PHE A 150 4.05 -3.48 7.73
C PHE A 150 5.12 -3.25 6.64
N GLY A 151 4.83 -2.42 5.63
CA GLY A 151 5.64 -2.29 4.42
C GLY A 151 6.18 -0.89 4.13
N LYS A 152 5.75 0.15 4.86
CA LYS A 152 6.19 1.55 4.65
C LYS A 152 7.00 2.09 5.84
N TYR A 153 7.90 3.04 5.55
CA TYR A 153 8.78 3.69 6.52
C TYR A 153 9.11 5.14 6.10
N VAL A 154 9.72 5.93 7.00
CA VAL A 154 10.11 7.33 6.75
C VAL A 154 11.62 7.52 6.70
N MET A 155 12.08 8.34 5.73
CA MET A 155 13.43 8.92 5.68
C MET A 155 13.36 10.45 5.75
N LEU A 156 14.05 11.07 6.71
CA LEU A 156 14.22 12.52 6.77
C LEU A 156 15.47 12.92 5.98
N LYS A 157 15.32 13.31 4.71
CA LYS A 157 16.39 14.05 3.99
C LYS A 157 16.39 15.52 4.47
N PRO A 158 17.56 16.15 4.71
CA PRO A 158 17.62 17.57 5.05
C PRO A 158 17.43 18.41 3.79
N SER A 159 16.20 18.50 3.27
CA SER A 159 15.73 19.53 2.31
C SER A 159 14.24 19.43 1.93
N VAL A 160 13.49 18.38 2.27
CA VAL A 160 12.04 18.33 2.03
C VAL A 160 11.37 17.47 3.12
N THR A 161 10.52 18.09 3.93
CA THR A 161 9.62 17.41 4.86
C THR A 161 8.56 16.66 4.03
N THR A 162 8.85 15.42 3.66
CA THR A 162 7.87 14.51 3.02
C THR A 162 7.68 13.31 3.94
N THR A 163 6.49 13.22 4.55
CA THR A 163 6.10 12.22 5.55
C THR A 163 5.80 10.83 4.97
N HIS A 164 5.81 10.66 3.65
CA HIS A 164 5.53 9.39 2.99
C HIS A 164 6.39 9.26 1.73
N LEU A 165 7.56 8.62 1.84
CA LEU A 165 8.37 8.27 0.68
C LEU A 165 8.16 6.78 0.38
N ASP A 166 7.39 6.50 -0.68
CA ASP A 166 7.69 5.30 -1.45
C ASP A 166 9.07 5.53 -2.07
N SER A 167 9.97 4.55 -1.96
CA SER A 167 11.33 4.63 -2.50
C SER A 167 11.32 5.11 -3.96
N GLU A 168 12.38 5.83 -4.35
CA GLU A 168 12.51 6.55 -5.63
C GLU A 168 12.28 5.69 -6.91
N ASN A 169 12.10 4.37 -6.80
CA ASN A 169 11.76 3.46 -7.91
C ASN A 169 10.68 2.43 -7.51
N SER A 170 9.50 2.90 -7.11
CA SER A 170 8.36 2.02 -6.83
C SER A 170 7.44 1.88 -8.07
N PHE A 171 6.97 0.66 -8.33
CA PHE A 171 5.92 0.40 -9.32
C PHE A 171 4.82 -0.46 -8.70
N GLU A 172 3.59 -0.24 -9.15
CA GLU A 172 2.43 -0.99 -8.67
C GLU A 172 1.94 -1.88 -9.82
N ARG A 173 1.82 -3.19 -9.55
CA ARG A 173 1.30 -4.16 -10.51
C ARG A 173 0.00 -4.72 -10.01
N ILE A 174 -1.05 -4.56 -10.82
CA ILE A 174 -2.35 -5.17 -10.58
C ILE A 174 -2.45 -6.35 -11.53
N SER A 175 -2.52 -7.57 -10.99
CA SER A 175 -2.76 -8.78 -11.76
C SER A 175 -4.23 -9.19 -11.63
N LEU A 176 -4.89 -9.37 -12.76
CA LEU A 176 -6.24 -9.92 -12.83
C LEU A 176 -6.14 -11.40 -13.15
N HIS A 177 -6.57 -12.24 -12.20
CA HIS A 177 -6.63 -13.68 -12.35
C HIS A 177 -8.07 -14.15 -12.48
N LYS A 178 -8.29 -15.06 -13.43
CA LYS A 178 -9.56 -15.78 -13.56
C LYS A 178 -9.37 -17.20 -13.02
N GLU A 179 -9.96 -17.50 -11.87
CA GLU A 179 -10.00 -18.86 -11.32
C GLU A 179 -11.28 -19.58 -11.75
N ASN A 180 -11.11 -20.66 -12.52
CA ASN A 180 -12.12 -21.60 -13.00
C ASN A 180 -13.18 -21.07 -13.99
N SER A 181 -13.70 -22.02 -14.79
CA SER A 181 -14.55 -21.78 -15.96
C SER A 181 -16.02 -21.52 -15.64
N GLN A 182 -16.42 -21.58 -14.37
CA GLN A 182 -17.82 -21.47 -13.93
C GLN A 182 -18.06 -20.38 -12.88
N GLU A 183 -17.01 -19.82 -12.27
CA GLU A 183 -17.13 -18.76 -11.26
C GLU A 183 -16.59 -17.46 -11.84
N GLU A 184 -17.43 -16.43 -11.89
CA GLU A 184 -17.11 -15.07 -12.36
C GLU A 184 -16.36 -14.27 -11.29
N ILE A 185 -15.54 -14.93 -10.46
CA ILE A 185 -14.81 -14.29 -9.39
C ILE A 185 -13.51 -13.73 -9.96
N LEU A 186 -13.39 -12.41 -9.92
CA LEU A 186 -12.17 -11.69 -10.25
C LEU A 186 -11.23 -11.75 -9.04
N ASN A 187 -10.19 -12.58 -9.10
CA ASN A 187 -9.12 -12.47 -8.11
C ASN A 187 -8.20 -11.33 -8.53
N ILE A 188 -8.27 -10.22 -7.79
CA ILE A 188 -7.37 -9.08 -7.95
C ILE A 188 -6.18 -9.32 -7.03
N VAL A 189 -5.01 -9.57 -7.61
CA VAL A 189 -3.77 -9.68 -6.84
C VAL A 189 -2.99 -8.38 -7.00
N LEU A 190 -2.83 -7.67 -5.89
CA LEU A 190 -2.04 -6.46 -5.82
C LEU A 190 -0.61 -6.80 -5.43
N PHE A 191 0.33 -6.33 -6.23
CA PHE A 191 1.73 -6.33 -5.88
C PHE A 191 2.24 -4.89 -5.85
N SER A 192 2.65 -4.43 -4.67
CA SER A 192 3.40 -3.18 -4.52
C SER A 192 4.89 -3.52 -4.49
N TYR A 193 5.66 -2.98 -5.43
CA TYR A 193 7.08 -3.25 -5.56
C TYR A 193 7.93 -2.00 -5.26
N CYS A 194 8.95 -2.19 -4.41
CA CYS A 194 10.02 -1.23 -4.16
C CYS A 194 11.29 -1.71 -4.87
N TYR A 195 11.74 -1.04 -5.93
CA TYR A 195 12.95 -1.43 -6.65
C TYR A 195 14.20 -0.79 -6.02
N GLN A 196 15.08 -1.61 -5.43
CA GLN A 196 16.46 -1.23 -5.16
C GLN A 196 17.35 -1.83 -6.26
N ARG A 197 18.20 -1.01 -6.88
CA ARG A 197 19.14 -1.44 -7.95
C ARG A 197 20.10 -2.50 -7.40
N THR A 198 19.83 -3.76 -7.69
CA THR A 198 20.85 -4.81 -7.70
C THR A 198 20.68 -5.61 -8.99
N PHE A 199 21.69 -5.49 -9.86
CA PHE A 199 21.82 -6.30 -11.07
C PHE A 199 21.91 -7.78 -10.67
N ALA A 200 20.86 -8.55 -10.92
CA ALA A 200 20.96 -10.00 -11.04
C ALA A 200 19.89 -10.52 -12.00
N HIS A 201 20.36 -11.02 -13.13
CA HIS A 201 19.63 -11.90 -14.02
C HIS A 201 19.21 -13.15 -13.23
N ASP A 202 17.94 -13.29 -12.84
CA ASP A 202 17.27 -14.59 -12.92
C ASP A 202 15.75 -14.49 -12.73
N ARG A 203 15.04 -15.39 -13.43
CA ARG A 203 13.59 -15.53 -13.40
C ARG A 203 13.14 -16.13 -12.08
N HIS A 204 13.02 -15.34 -11.03
CA HIS A 204 12.16 -15.52 -9.85
C HIS A 204 12.01 -14.11 -9.27
N ILE A 205 10.84 -13.48 -9.42
CA ILE A 205 10.62 -12.09 -9.00
C ILE A 205 10.57 -12.10 -7.45
N PRO A 206 11.61 -11.66 -6.72
CA PRO A 206 11.59 -11.70 -5.26
C PRO A 206 10.83 -10.48 -4.75
N ASP A 207 9.95 -10.70 -3.78
CA ASP A 207 9.29 -9.65 -3.01
C ASP A 207 10.37 -8.77 -2.34
N LEU A 208 10.59 -7.56 -2.89
CA LEU A 208 11.62 -6.63 -2.45
C LEU A 208 11.16 -5.81 -1.24
N LEU A 209 10.87 -6.49 -0.13
CA LEU A 209 10.78 -5.85 1.19
C LEU A 209 12.20 -5.47 1.65
N GLU A 210 12.41 -4.24 2.15
CA GLU A 210 13.71 -3.82 2.67
C GLU A 210 13.97 -4.48 4.04
N LYS A 211 14.43 -5.73 4.02
CA LYS A 211 14.65 -6.55 5.23
C LYS A 211 15.65 -5.93 6.19
N SER A 212 16.67 -5.22 5.69
CA SER A 212 17.67 -4.53 6.52
C SER A 212 17.06 -3.53 7.50
N ARG A 213 15.92 -2.94 7.14
CA ARG A 213 15.25 -1.90 7.94
C ARG A 213 14.70 -2.42 9.27
N VAL A 214 14.36 -3.70 9.32
CA VAL A 214 13.89 -4.36 10.55
C VAL A 214 14.95 -4.29 11.64
N VAL A 215 16.24 -4.29 11.28
CA VAL A 215 17.36 -4.39 12.22
C VAL A 215 18.30 -3.18 12.20
N ARG A 216 18.15 -2.25 11.25
CA ARG A 216 19.00 -1.06 11.12
C ARG A 216 18.21 0.15 10.62
N GLN A 217 18.48 1.31 11.20
CA GLN A 217 17.95 2.60 10.75
C GLN A 217 19.09 3.62 10.62
N ALA A 218 19.10 4.39 9.53
CA ALA A 218 20.02 5.52 9.41
C ALA A 218 19.51 6.73 10.24
N PRO A 219 20.39 7.66 10.64
CA PRO A 219 19.96 8.89 11.32
C PRO A 219 18.91 9.66 10.50
N GLY A 220 17.82 10.05 11.15
CA GLY A 220 16.68 10.68 10.48
C GLY A 220 15.69 9.69 9.85
N GLU A 221 15.91 8.38 9.97
CA GLU A 221 14.93 7.38 9.51
C GLU A 221 14.23 6.71 10.69
N ARG A 222 13.10 6.05 10.41
CA ARG A 222 12.46 5.12 11.35
C ARG A 222 12.26 3.73 10.71
N SER A 223 12.02 2.73 11.55
CA SER A 223 11.67 1.36 11.10
C SER A 223 10.24 1.31 10.52
N TYR A 224 9.67 0.13 10.29
CA TYR A 224 8.28 0.00 9.84
C TYR A 224 7.29 0.53 10.87
N HIS A 225 6.18 1.11 10.40
CA HIS A 225 5.23 1.82 11.26
C HIS A 225 4.63 0.92 12.36
N ILE A 226 4.41 -0.36 12.06
CA ILE A 226 3.78 -1.32 12.96
C ILE A 226 4.46 -1.43 14.34
N PHE A 227 5.79 -1.31 14.43
CA PHE A 227 6.50 -1.38 15.73
C PHE A 227 6.12 -0.23 16.66
N TYR A 228 5.90 0.95 16.10
CA TYR A 228 5.52 2.17 16.83
C TYR A 228 4.01 2.18 17.12
N GLN A 229 3.21 1.71 16.18
CA GLN A 229 1.75 1.53 16.34
C GLN A 229 1.41 0.54 17.46
N ILE A 230 2.07 -0.63 17.53
CA ILE A 230 1.88 -1.60 18.62
C ILE A 230 2.24 -0.97 19.97
N MET A 231 3.35 -0.23 20.02
CA MET A 231 3.84 0.43 21.25
C MET A 231 3.04 1.68 21.64
N SER A 232 2.21 2.22 20.73
CA SER A 232 1.36 3.40 20.98
C SER A 232 0.25 3.15 22.00
N GLY A 233 -0.08 1.86 22.24
CA GLY A 233 -1.04 1.48 23.26
C GLY A 233 -2.51 1.52 22.85
N HIS A 234 -2.80 1.51 21.55
CA HIS A 234 -4.16 1.29 21.07
C HIS A 234 -4.62 -0.14 21.42
N ASP A 235 -5.84 -0.30 21.94
CA ASP A 235 -6.42 -1.60 22.27
C ASP A 235 -7.41 -2.04 21.17
N PRO A 236 -7.12 -3.14 20.44
CA PRO A 236 -8.03 -3.75 19.49
C PRO A 236 -9.41 -4.14 20.06
N LYS A 237 -9.49 -4.43 21.37
CA LYS A 237 -10.66 -5.02 22.03
C LYS A 237 -11.63 -4.00 22.63
N LEU A 238 -11.48 -2.70 22.32
CA LEU A 238 -12.50 -1.70 22.64
C LEU A 238 -13.78 -1.83 21.78
N ARG A 239 -13.95 -2.92 21.01
CA ARG A 239 -15.27 -3.48 20.67
C ARG A 239 -15.94 -4.07 21.91
N GLY A 240 -16.64 -3.24 22.67
CA GLY A 240 -17.93 -3.52 23.34
C GLY A 240 -18.27 -4.89 23.98
N GLY A 241 -17.37 -5.83 24.24
CA GLY A 241 -17.77 -7.17 24.68
C GLY A 241 -16.61 -8.09 25.07
N PHE A 242 -16.14 -7.98 26.32
CA PHE A 242 -15.99 -9.10 27.28
C PHE A 242 -15.36 -8.65 28.60
N TYR A 243 -14.89 -7.39 28.68
CA TYR A 243 -14.61 -6.72 29.94
C TYR A 243 -15.61 -5.56 30.09
N THR A 244 -16.45 -5.65 31.11
CA THR A 244 -17.42 -4.63 31.45
C THR A 244 -16.73 -3.26 31.55
N ARG A 245 -17.20 -2.29 30.75
CA ARG A 245 -16.79 -0.87 30.73
C ARG A 245 -16.83 -0.16 32.10
N SER A 246 -17.24 -0.85 33.17
CA SER A 246 -17.51 -0.30 34.49
C SER A 246 -16.37 -0.42 35.53
N MET A 247 -15.16 -0.88 35.18
CA MET A 247 -14.12 -1.12 36.20
C MET A 247 -12.65 -0.79 35.86
N TRP A 248 -12.32 -0.29 34.66
CA TRP A 248 -10.92 -0.09 34.26
C TRP A 248 -10.71 1.29 33.62
N THR A 249 -9.65 1.99 34.02
CA THR A 249 -9.22 3.25 33.38
C THR A 249 -8.45 2.95 32.09
N GLU A 250 -8.34 3.90 31.16
CA GLU A 250 -7.60 3.71 29.88
C GLU A 250 -6.15 3.20 30.12
N CYS A 251 -5.53 3.60 31.23
CA CYS A 251 -4.20 3.15 31.63
C CYS A 251 -4.12 1.65 31.97
N ASP A 252 -5.18 1.06 32.53
CA ASP A 252 -5.19 -0.35 32.95
C ASP A 252 -5.29 -1.33 31.77
N ILE A 253 -5.87 -0.86 30.67
CA ILE A 253 -6.10 -1.63 29.44
C ILE A 253 -4.80 -1.71 28.63
N HIS A 254 -4.09 -0.58 28.50
CA HIS A 254 -2.79 -0.48 27.85
C HIS A 254 -1.78 -1.49 28.41
N VAL A 255 -1.69 -1.56 29.74
CA VAL A 255 -0.73 -2.42 30.45
C VAL A 255 -1.01 -3.90 30.18
N LYS A 256 -2.27 -4.32 30.07
CA LYS A 256 -2.64 -5.72 29.79
C LYS A 256 -2.34 -6.14 28.35
N TYR A 257 -2.57 -5.25 27.39
CA TYR A 257 -2.28 -5.53 25.98
C TYR A 257 -0.76 -5.72 25.76
N LEU A 258 0.05 -4.78 26.24
CA LEU A 258 1.50 -4.89 26.14
C LEU A 258 2.07 -6.06 26.97
N ASP A 259 1.50 -6.36 28.14
CA ASP A 259 1.92 -7.52 28.93
C ASP A 259 1.58 -8.85 28.23
N SER A 260 0.51 -8.91 27.44
CA SER A 260 0.20 -10.08 26.60
C SER A 260 1.24 -10.30 25.50
N LEU A 261 1.87 -9.22 25.02
CA LEU A 261 2.96 -9.24 24.03
C LEU A 261 4.35 -9.26 24.69
N LYS A 262 4.42 -9.21 26.03
CA LYS A 262 5.65 -9.07 26.83
C LYS A 262 6.46 -7.81 26.53
N LEU A 263 5.81 -6.80 25.96
CA LEU A 263 6.39 -5.50 25.63
C LEU A 263 6.38 -4.55 26.84
N ASN A 264 7.06 -4.96 27.91
CA ASN A 264 6.98 -4.28 29.23
C ASN A 264 7.99 -3.14 29.40
N HIS A 265 8.81 -2.88 28.38
CA HIS A 265 9.81 -1.82 28.39
C HIS A 265 9.42 -0.68 27.44
N GLU A 266 9.96 0.52 27.68
CA GLU A 266 9.81 1.63 26.74
C GLU A 266 10.40 1.27 25.37
N LEU A 267 9.90 1.89 24.30
CA LEU A 267 10.35 1.63 22.93
C LEU A 267 11.88 1.73 22.75
N ARG A 268 12.55 2.62 23.50
CA ARG A 268 14.02 2.81 23.50
C ARG A 268 14.82 1.59 23.96
N TYR A 269 14.18 0.67 24.67
CA TYR A 269 14.79 -0.58 25.09
C TYR A 269 15.05 -1.51 23.90
N TYR A 270 14.21 -1.46 22.86
CA TYR A 270 14.26 -2.39 21.74
C TYR A 270 15.15 -1.87 20.61
N HIS A 271 16.42 -2.31 20.62
CA HIS A 271 17.48 -1.86 19.73
C HIS A 271 17.14 -1.97 18.25
N PHE A 272 16.38 -2.99 17.83
CA PHE A 272 16.03 -3.16 16.42
C PHE A 272 15.10 -2.07 15.87
N CYS A 273 14.33 -1.36 16.70
CA CYS A 273 13.43 -0.29 16.24
C CYS A 273 13.76 1.10 16.81
N SER A 274 14.83 1.22 17.60
CA SER A 274 15.16 2.45 18.34
C SER A 274 16.54 3.05 18.05
N GLN A 275 17.13 2.79 16.88
CA GLN A 275 18.49 3.27 16.56
C GLN A 275 18.51 4.73 16.09
N ALA A 276 17.36 5.26 15.65
CA ALA A 276 17.22 6.59 15.10
C ALA A 276 15.92 7.25 15.60
N GLU A 277 15.05 7.73 14.71
CA GLU A 277 13.85 8.46 15.10
C GLU A 277 12.75 7.51 15.60
N LEU A 278 12.06 7.93 16.67
CA LEU A 278 10.97 7.17 17.29
C LEU A 278 9.58 7.74 16.95
N THR A 279 9.53 9.02 16.62
CA THR A 279 8.30 9.77 16.37
C THR A 279 8.45 10.53 15.06
N ILE A 280 7.35 10.71 14.32
CA ILE A 280 7.33 11.51 13.09
C ILE A 280 6.43 12.72 13.31
N GLU A 281 6.83 13.88 12.80
CA GLU A 281 5.99 15.08 12.82
C GLU A 281 4.72 14.87 11.97
N GLY A 282 3.55 15.07 12.59
CA GLY A 282 2.25 14.97 11.91
C GLY A 282 1.66 13.58 11.81
N VAL A 283 2.25 12.56 12.45
CA VAL A 283 1.70 11.19 12.51
C VAL A 283 1.35 10.84 13.97
N ASP A 284 0.11 10.43 14.22
CA ASP A 284 -0.32 9.88 15.51
C ASP A 284 -0.38 8.35 15.42
N ASP A 285 0.65 7.67 15.93
CA ASP A 285 0.76 6.21 15.89
C ASP A 285 -0.41 5.49 16.61
N LYS A 286 -1.10 6.14 17.55
CA LYS A 286 -2.26 5.58 18.25
C LYS A 286 -3.53 5.63 17.40
N GLU A 287 -3.71 6.71 16.64
CA GLU A 287 -4.79 6.82 15.67
C GLU A 287 -4.59 5.83 14.52
N GLU A 288 -3.36 5.78 13.97
CA GLU A 288 -2.99 4.88 12.88
C GLU A 288 -3.19 3.40 13.25
N MET A 289 -2.82 3.00 14.48
CA MET A 289 -3.07 1.63 14.95
C MET A 289 -4.56 1.28 14.97
N GLY A 290 -5.44 2.25 15.27
CA GLY A 290 -6.88 2.05 15.22
C GLY A 290 -7.39 1.81 13.80
N ILE A 291 -6.88 2.57 12.83
CA ILE A 291 -7.18 2.40 11.41
C ILE A 291 -6.67 1.03 10.92
N THR A 292 -5.46 0.63 11.32
CA THR A 292 -4.89 -0.69 11.00
C THR A 292 -5.73 -1.82 11.59
N GLN A 293 -6.24 -1.70 12.82
CA GLN A 293 -7.12 -2.70 13.40
C GLN A 293 -8.48 -2.79 12.70
N GLU A 294 -9.11 -1.64 12.41
CA GLU A 294 -10.37 -1.59 11.66
C GLU A 294 -10.20 -2.25 10.27
N ALA A 295 -9.06 -2.04 9.65
CA ALA A 295 -8.72 -2.69 8.39
C ALA A 295 -8.66 -4.23 8.50
N PHE A 296 -8.02 -4.79 9.54
CA PHE A 296 -8.02 -6.23 9.78
C PHE A 296 -9.44 -6.78 9.98
N ASP A 297 -10.28 -6.08 10.73
CA ASP A 297 -11.67 -6.46 10.97
C ASP A 297 -12.50 -6.50 9.67
N ILE A 298 -12.31 -5.51 8.79
CA ILE A 298 -13.05 -5.43 7.52
C ILE A 298 -12.60 -6.53 6.56
N MET A 299 -11.30 -6.81 6.52
CA MET A 299 -10.72 -7.92 5.74
C MET A 299 -11.13 -9.30 6.28
N GLY A 300 -11.68 -9.38 7.49
CA GLY A 300 -12.22 -10.61 8.06
C GLY A 300 -11.20 -11.50 8.76
N PHE A 301 -10.06 -10.94 9.18
CA PHE A 301 -9.11 -11.65 10.04
C PHE A 301 -9.72 -11.92 11.41
N GLU A 302 -9.46 -13.10 11.97
CA GLU A 302 -9.86 -13.41 13.34
C GLU A 302 -8.95 -12.70 14.35
N ASP A 303 -9.51 -12.32 15.51
CA ASP A 303 -8.75 -11.67 16.58
C ASP A 303 -7.50 -12.48 16.99
N GLU A 304 -7.58 -13.81 16.96
CA GLU A 304 -6.45 -14.69 17.27
C GLU A 304 -5.34 -14.59 16.22
N GLU A 305 -5.68 -14.54 14.93
CA GLU A 305 -4.72 -14.39 13.83
C GLU A 305 -3.99 -13.04 13.91
N VAL A 306 -4.74 -11.97 14.16
CA VAL A 306 -4.18 -10.62 14.32
C VAL A 306 -3.27 -10.56 15.54
N MET A 307 -3.67 -11.17 16.66
CA MET A 307 -2.83 -11.25 17.85
C MET A 307 -1.55 -12.06 17.62
N ASP A 308 -1.61 -13.14 16.84
CA ASP A 308 -0.43 -13.93 16.49
C ASP A 308 0.53 -13.15 15.58
N LEU A 309 0.02 -12.32 14.67
CA LEU A 309 0.83 -11.37 13.90
C LEU A 309 1.55 -10.38 14.82
N TYR A 310 0.85 -9.80 15.79
CA TYR A 310 1.46 -8.87 16.76
C TYR A 310 2.48 -9.56 17.67
N LYS A 311 2.24 -10.81 18.09
CA LYS A 311 3.25 -11.61 18.80
C LYS A 311 4.48 -11.86 17.94
N GLY A 312 4.32 -12.07 16.63
CA GLY A 312 5.42 -12.16 15.69
C GLY A 312 6.27 -10.88 15.65
N CYS A 313 5.62 -9.72 15.55
CA CYS A 313 6.29 -8.42 15.64
C CYS A 313 7.01 -8.20 16.97
N ALA A 314 6.36 -8.49 18.10
CA ALA A 314 6.96 -8.39 19.44
C ALA A 314 8.18 -9.31 19.59
N SER A 315 8.10 -10.54 19.06
CA SER A 315 9.20 -11.50 19.07
C SER A 315 10.44 -10.97 18.34
N ILE A 316 10.24 -10.26 17.21
CA ILE A 316 11.33 -9.61 16.48
C ILE A 316 12.00 -8.52 17.33
N MET A 317 11.20 -7.72 18.05
CA MET A 317 11.72 -6.68 18.95
C MET A 317 12.56 -7.30 20.07
N HIS A 318 12.08 -8.37 20.71
CA HIS A 318 12.83 -9.09 21.75
C HIS A 318 14.09 -9.78 21.23
N MET A 319 14.06 -10.30 19.99
CA MET A 319 15.23 -10.93 19.37
C MET A 319 16.41 -9.96 19.23
N GLY A 320 16.13 -8.66 19.05
CA GLY A 320 17.15 -7.61 19.02
C GLY A 320 17.90 -7.42 20.34
N GLU A 321 17.32 -7.86 21.46
CA GLU A 321 17.90 -7.75 22.79
C GLU A 321 18.63 -9.01 23.25
N MET A 322 18.62 -10.07 22.44
CA MET A 322 19.37 -11.29 22.74
C MET A 322 20.86 -11.01 22.60
N LYS A 323 21.55 -10.94 23.73
CA LYS A 323 23.00 -10.71 23.80
C LYS A 323 23.74 -12.03 23.91
N PHE A 324 24.91 -12.06 23.30
CA PHE A 324 25.81 -13.20 23.33
C PHE A 324 27.22 -12.70 23.60
N LYS A 325 28.00 -13.50 24.33
CA LYS A 325 29.41 -13.25 24.60
C LYS A 325 30.25 -14.42 24.14
N GLN A 326 31.52 -14.16 23.88
CA GLN A 326 32.47 -15.21 23.55
C GLN A 326 32.90 -15.94 24.82
N ARG A 327 32.90 -17.28 24.78
CA ARG A 327 33.45 -18.09 25.88
C ARG A 327 34.94 -17.83 26.05
N PRO A 328 35.44 -17.71 27.30
CA PRO A 328 36.87 -17.54 27.52
C PRO A 328 37.68 -18.66 26.88
N ARG A 329 38.58 -18.30 25.95
CA ARG A 329 39.49 -19.22 25.23
C ARG A 329 38.81 -20.20 24.26
N GLU A 330 37.54 -20.01 23.91
CA GLU A 330 36.83 -20.77 22.87
C GLU A 330 36.29 -19.81 21.79
N GLU A 331 36.11 -20.27 20.55
CA GLU A 331 35.45 -19.50 19.48
C GLU A 331 33.91 -19.54 19.58
N GLN A 332 33.38 -20.37 20.46
CA GLN A 332 31.95 -20.56 20.66
C GLN A 332 31.34 -19.36 21.41
N ALA A 333 30.20 -18.87 20.90
CA ALA A 333 29.38 -17.89 21.61
C ALA A 333 28.46 -18.59 22.63
N GLU A 334 28.19 -17.91 23.74
CA GLU A 334 27.19 -18.29 24.75
C GLU A 334 26.25 -17.12 25.04
N PRO A 335 25.00 -17.38 25.49
CA PRO A 335 24.08 -16.32 25.89
C PRO A 335 24.69 -15.41 26.96
N ASP A 336 24.54 -14.10 26.77
CA ASP A 336 24.99 -13.07 27.71
C ASP A 336 23.77 -12.44 28.41
N GLY A 337 23.11 -13.25 29.24
CA GLY A 337 21.96 -12.86 30.04
C GLY A 337 21.96 -13.57 31.39
N ASP A 338 21.24 -13.02 32.37
CA ASP A 338 21.02 -13.69 33.65
C ASP A 338 20.19 -14.96 33.42
N GLU A 339 20.75 -16.13 33.71
CA GLU A 339 20.06 -17.44 33.68
C GLU A 339 18.97 -17.60 34.76
N GLY A 340 18.31 -16.52 35.19
CA GLY A 340 17.24 -16.59 36.16
C GLY A 340 16.51 -15.28 36.40
N ARG A 341 15.33 -15.15 35.79
CA ARG A 341 14.19 -14.41 36.38
C ARG A 341 12.88 -14.94 35.85
#